data_AF-A0A4P8L755-F1
#
_entry.id   AF-A0A4P8L755-F1
#
_cell.length_a   1.000
_cell.length_b   1.000
_cell.length_c   1.000
_cell.angle_alpha   90.00
_cell.angle_beta   90.00
_cell.angle_gamma   90.00
#
_symmetry.space_group_name_H-M   'P 1'
#
loop_
_entity.id
_entity.type
_entity.pdbx_description
1 polymer ?
#
loop_
_entity_poly.entity_id
_entity_poly.type
_entity_poly.pdbx_seq_one_letter_code
_entity_poly.pdbx_strand_id
1 'polypeptide(L)'
;MEVAEIEWKGIIWKAAYGEHSVKDLLTILKGYGPMEILAFEKPGHFRGQLSLRLAPDGTKEITVYHLEVMGARRRGQGRKALQCLKRIFRGEIYVEDPGGIIRVANADTASLPFWIKMYREGIIDALEGEHCRLWPHMTPEELEEAARPFLDDHEDADGPSTDPERHEGKRKGQNA
;
A
#
# COMPACT_ATOMS: atom_id res chain seq x y z
N MET A 1 -18.67 -19.84 16.80
CA MET A 1 -17.50 -20.69 16.53
C MET A 1 -16.28 -19.79 16.45
N GLU A 2 -15.15 -20.21 16.98
CA GLU A 2 -13.93 -19.41 17.01
C GLU A 2 -13.22 -19.57 15.65
N VAL A 3 -13.02 -18.47 14.93
CA VAL A 3 -12.35 -18.48 13.62
C VAL A 3 -10.88 -18.80 13.87
N ALA A 4 -10.32 -19.78 13.15
CA ALA A 4 -8.91 -20.11 13.33
C ALA A 4 -8.02 -18.92 12.95
N GLU A 5 -7.01 -18.71 13.78
CA GLU A 5 -6.02 -17.64 13.63
C GLU A 5 -4.63 -18.24 13.83
N ILE A 6 -3.66 -17.76 13.06
CA ILE A 6 -2.25 -18.12 13.27
C ILE A 6 -1.37 -16.89 13.23
N GLU A 7 -0.36 -16.87 14.11
CA GLU A 7 0.76 -15.95 13.96
C GLU A 7 1.84 -16.59 13.10
N TRP A 8 2.15 -15.96 11.96
CA TRP A 8 3.24 -16.39 11.09
C TRP A 8 4.02 -15.19 10.56
N LYS A 9 5.35 -15.22 10.78
CA LYS A 9 6.28 -14.14 10.45
C LYS A 9 5.93 -12.79 11.13
N GLY A 10 5.38 -12.86 12.35
CA GLY A 10 4.98 -11.68 13.13
C GLY A 10 3.77 -10.95 12.53
N ILE A 11 2.96 -11.68 11.76
CA ILE A 11 1.68 -11.24 11.22
C ILE A 11 0.64 -12.27 11.64
N ILE A 12 -0.49 -11.78 12.13
CA ILE A 12 -1.68 -12.55 12.44
C ILE A 12 -2.45 -12.78 11.15
N TRP A 13 -2.82 -14.02 10.87
CA TRP A 13 -3.53 -14.43 9.66
C TRP A 13 -4.80 -15.19 10.02
N LYS A 14 -5.88 -14.89 9.30
CA LYS A 14 -7.16 -15.60 9.39
C LYS A 14 -7.92 -15.55 8.07
N ALA A 15 -8.96 -16.36 7.94
CA ALA A 15 -9.88 -16.26 6.81
C ALA A 15 -10.52 -14.86 6.77
N ALA A 16 -10.56 -14.22 5.59
CA ALA A 16 -11.35 -12.99 5.44
C ALA A 16 -12.85 -13.30 5.39
N TYR A 17 -13.21 -14.46 4.84
CA TYR A 17 -14.57 -14.96 4.71
C TYR A 17 -14.63 -16.44 5.05
N GLY A 18 -15.72 -16.87 5.68
CA GLY A 18 -15.91 -18.28 6.05
C GLY A 18 -14.99 -18.76 7.17
N GLU A 19 -14.75 -20.06 7.20
CA GLU A 19 -13.94 -20.73 8.22
C GLU A 19 -12.84 -21.56 7.54
N HIS A 20 -11.62 -21.45 8.06
CA HIS A 20 -10.48 -22.28 7.67
C HIS A 20 -9.91 -22.95 8.91
N SER A 21 -9.38 -24.17 8.76
CA SER A 21 -8.55 -24.75 9.81
C SER A 21 -7.15 -24.11 9.80
N VAL A 22 -6.40 -24.26 10.90
CA VAL A 22 -4.98 -23.87 10.98
C VAL A 22 -4.16 -24.49 9.83
N LYS A 23 -4.47 -25.75 9.46
CA LYS A 23 -3.80 -26.44 8.36
C LYS A 23 -4.09 -25.77 7.01
N ASP A 24 -5.32 -25.33 6.79
CA ASP A 24 -5.72 -24.67 5.55
C ASP A 24 -5.03 -23.31 5.43
N LEU A 25 -5.04 -22.51 6.51
CA LEU A 25 -4.32 -21.22 6.56
C LEU A 25 -2.83 -21.38 6.22
N LEU A 26 -2.15 -22.35 6.83
CA LEU A 26 -0.74 -22.63 6.54
C LEU A 26 -0.50 -23.11 5.10
N THR A 27 -1.48 -23.78 4.49
CA THR A 27 -1.41 -24.28 3.12
C THR A 27 -1.53 -23.09 2.15
N ILE A 28 -2.54 -22.24 2.34
CA ILE A 28 -2.77 -21.01 1.57
C ILE A 28 -1.57 -20.07 1.68
N LEU A 29 -1.02 -19.85 2.88
CA LEU A 29 0.15 -18.98 3.09
C LEU A 29 1.43 -19.48 2.40
N LYS A 30 1.51 -20.78 2.12
CA LYS A 30 2.60 -21.34 1.31
C LYS A 30 2.37 -21.16 -0.19
N GLY A 31 1.19 -20.73 -0.62
CA GLY A 31 0.76 -20.60 -2.00
C GLY A 31 0.10 -21.87 -2.56
N TYR A 32 -0.16 -22.87 -1.71
CA TYR A 32 -0.81 -24.10 -2.10
C TYR A 32 -2.30 -24.03 -1.73
N GLY A 33 -3.15 -24.68 -2.52
CA GLY A 33 -4.60 -24.75 -2.25
C GLY A 33 -5.41 -23.75 -3.07
N PRO A 34 -6.71 -23.60 -2.75
CA PRO A 34 -7.60 -22.68 -3.45
C PRO A 34 -7.17 -21.22 -3.24
N MET A 35 -7.46 -20.38 -4.23
CA MET A 35 -7.24 -18.94 -4.15
C MET A 35 -8.27 -18.34 -3.19
N GLU A 36 -7.88 -18.16 -1.94
CA GLU A 36 -8.72 -17.64 -0.86
C GLU A 36 -8.21 -16.29 -0.37
N ILE A 37 -9.14 -15.43 0.07
CA ILE A 37 -8.79 -14.13 0.65
C ILE A 37 -8.52 -14.31 2.15
N LEU A 38 -7.32 -13.93 2.57
CA LEU A 38 -6.90 -13.90 3.96
C LEU A 38 -6.93 -12.47 4.48
N ALA A 39 -7.43 -12.30 5.71
CA ALA A 39 -7.22 -11.10 6.48
C ALA A 39 -5.89 -11.22 7.24
N PHE A 40 -5.15 -10.12 7.29
CA PHE A 40 -3.88 -10.06 8.00
C PHE A 40 -3.76 -8.84 8.88
N GLU A 41 -3.05 -8.98 10.00
CA GLU A 41 -2.72 -7.89 10.90
C GLU A 41 -1.31 -8.03 11.45
N LYS A 42 -0.53 -6.97 11.34
CA LYS A 42 0.69 -6.80 12.13
C LYS A 42 0.40 -5.80 13.25
N PRO A 43 0.28 -6.26 14.51
CA PRO A 43 -0.20 -5.43 15.62
C PRO A 43 0.53 -4.09 15.71
N GLY A 44 -0.23 -2.99 15.71
CA GLY A 44 0.31 -1.63 15.81
C GLY A 44 1.02 -1.10 14.55
N HIS A 45 1.06 -1.86 13.45
CA HIS A 45 1.73 -1.48 12.22
C HIS A 45 0.78 -1.34 11.04
N PHE A 46 0.14 -2.43 10.61
CA PHE A 46 -0.73 -2.43 9.44
C PHE A 46 -1.66 -3.64 9.47
N ARG A 47 -2.75 -3.56 8.72
CA ARG A 47 -3.69 -4.67 8.49
C ARG A 47 -4.23 -4.62 7.08
N GLY A 48 -4.87 -5.69 6.63
CA GLY A 48 -5.38 -5.73 5.28
C GLY A 48 -6.01 -7.05 4.89
N GLN A 49 -6.26 -7.19 3.59
CA GLN A 49 -6.73 -8.41 2.95
C GLN A 49 -5.92 -8.68 1.68
N LEU A 50 -5.57 -9.94 1.48
CA LEU A 50 -4.86 -10.38 0.28
C LEU A 50 -5.22 -11.82 -0.08
N SER A 51 -5.01 -12.21 -1.33
CA SER A 51 -4.96 -13.61 -1.76
C SER A 51 -3.55 -13.99 -2.19
N LEU A 52 -3.27 -15.29 -2.22
CA LEU A 52 -2.00 -15.85 -2.62
C LEU A 52 -2.25 -16.96 -3.64
N ARG A 53 -1.45 -16.98 -4.70
CA ARG A 53 -1.37 -18.13 -5.59
C ARG A 53 0.09 -18.44 -5.94
N LEU A 54 0.37 -19.72 -6.17
CA LEU A 54 1.64 -20.16 -6.73
C LEU A 54 1.47 -20.32 -8.24
N ALA A 55 2.20 -19.53 -9.01
CA ALA A 55 2.23 -19.61 -10.46
C ALA A 55 2.94 -20.90 -10.93
N PRO A 56 2.71 -21.35 -12.19
CA PRO A 56 3.30 -22.59 -12.72
C PRO A 56 4.83 -22.62 -12.72
N ASP A 57 5.48 -21.45 -12.78
CA ASP A 57 6.94 -21.28 -12.73
C ASP A 57 7.50 -21.31 -11.30
N GLY A 58 6.62 -21.43 -10.28
CA GLY A 58 6.98 -21.41 -8.86
C GLY A 58 7.01 -20.01 -8.23
N THR A 59 6.68 -18.96 -8.98
CA THR A 59 6.56 -17.59 -8.47
C THR A 59 5.31 -17.47 -7.59
N LYS A 60 5.44 -16.79 -6.44
CA LYS A 60 4.26 -16.45 -5.64
C LYS A 60 3.68 -15.14 -6.14
N GLU A 61 2.39 -15.13 -6.37
CA GLU A 61 1.65 -13.93 -6.70
C GLU A 61 0.76 -13.56 -5.51
N ILE A 62 0.85 -12.29 -5.10
CA ILE A 62 0.17 -11.74 -3.92
C ILE A 62 -0.75 -10.64 -4.42
N THR A 63 -2.06 -10.85 -4.38
CA THR A 63 -3.03 -9.80 -4.73
C THR A 63 -3.52 -9.13 -3.46
N VAL A 64 -3.19 -7.84 -3.29
CA VAL A 64 -3.61 -7.02 -2.15
C VAL A 64 -4.91 -6.31 -2.50
N TYR A 65 -5.96 -6.58 -1.75
CA TYR A 65 -7.28 -5.95 -1.89
C TYR A 65 -7.48 -4.78 -0.94
N HIS A 66 -6.84 -4.84 0.23
CA HIS A 66 -6.94 -3.81 1.24
C HIS A 66 -5.63 -3.72 2.02
N LEU A 67 -5.16 -2.51 2.25
CA LEU A 67 -4.01 -2.23 3.11
C LEU A 67 -4.24 -0.95 3.90
N GLU A 68 -4.29 -1.08 5.22
CA GLU A 68 -4.41 0.03 6.15
C GLU A 68 -3.16 0.10 7.05
N VAL A 69 -2.56 1.28 7.14
CA VAL A 69 -1.48 1.56 8.09
C VAL A 69 -2.07 2.07 9.40
N MET A 70 -1.62 1.48 10.51
CA MET A 70 -2.03 1.89 11.85
C MET A 70 -1.10 2.94 12.46
N GLY A 71 -1.63 3.74 13.40
CA GLY A 71 -0.87 4.68 14.22
C GLY A 71 -0.81 6.13 13.68
N ALA A 72 -0.26 7.02 14.52
CA ALA A 72 -0.24 8.47 14.28
C ALA A 72 0.78 8.94 13.23
N ARG A 73 1.82 8.14 12.95
CA ARG A 73 2.87 8.46 11.96
C ARG A 73 2.76 7.55 10.73
N ARG A 74 1.94 7.97 9.77
CA ARG A 74 1.63 7.18 8.55
C ARG A 74 2.66 7.31 7.42
N ARG A 75 3.48 8.37 7.42
CA ARG A 75 4.44 8.64 6.33
C ARG A 75 5.46 7.48 6.20
N GLY A 76 5.51 6.89 5.01
CA GLY A 76 6.43 5.80 4.66
C GLY A 76 6.10 4.43 5.24
N GLN A 77 5.03 4.28 6.03
CA GLN A 77 4.65 2.99 6.61
C GLN A 77 3.95 2.07 5.60
N GLY A 78 3.19 2.62 4.65
CA GLY A 78 2.59 1.82 3.57
C GLY A 78 3.68 1.14 2.73
N ARG A 79 4.73 1.89 2.38
CA ARG A 79 5.94 1.35 1.75
C ARG A 79 6.56 0.21 2.56
N LYS A 80 6.74 0.40 3.88
CA LYS A 80 7.30 -0.63 4.76
C LYS A 80 6.42 -1.87 4.86
N ALA A 81 5.09 -1.71 4.83
CA ALA A 81 4.14 -2.81 4.83
C ALA A 81 4.29 -3.65 3.57
N LEU A 82 4.28 -3.02 2.39
CA LEU A 82 4.48 -3.72 1.10
C LEU A 82 5.83 -4.41 1.03
N GLN A 83 6.92 -3.74 1.46
CA GLN A 83 8.24 -4.37 1.56
C GLN A 83 8.27 -5.55 2.55
N CYS A 84 7.46 -5.51 3.61
CA CYS A 84 7.32 -6.62 4.53
C CYS A 84 6.66 -7.82 3.83
N LEU A 85 5.56 -7.60 3.12
CA LEU A 85 4.87 -8.64 2.33
C LEU A 85 5.79 -9.23 1.25
N LYS A 86 6.47 -8.37 0.47
CA LYS A 86 7.41 -8.79 -0.59
C LYS A 86 8.53 -9.65 -0.01
N ARG A 87 9.04 -9.32 1.18
CA ARG A 87 10.08 -10.12 1.86
C ARG A 87 9.58 -11.46 2.37
N ILE A 88 8.35 -11.53 2.88
CA ILE A 88 7.76 -12.76 3.42
C ILE A 88 7.53 -13.78 2.30
N PHE A 89 6.90 -13.33 1.21
CA PHE A 89 6.48 -14.22 0.13
C PHE A 89 7.52 -14.36 -0.98
N ARG A 90 8.43 -13.40 -1.13
CA ARG A 90 9.44 -13.35 -2.22
C ARG A 90 8.79 -13.52 -3.59
N GLY A 91 7.72 -12.77 -3.80
CA GLY A 91 6.85 -12.87 -4.97
C GLY A 91 6.47 -11.51 -5.53
N GLU A 92 5.62 -11.56 -6.53
CA GLU A 92 5.06 -10.40 -7.22
C GLU A 92 3.83 -9.90 -6.47
N ILE A 93 3.73 -8.58 -6.31
CA ILE A 93 2.62 -7.93 -5.62
C ILE A 93 1.74 -7.23 -6.64
N TYR A 94 0.51 -7.72 -6.73
CA TYR A 94 -0.58 -7.14 -7.49
C TYR A 94 -1.47 -6.36 -6.52
N VAL A 95 -2.00 -5.22 -6.96
CA VAL A 95 -2.98 -4.45 -6.19
C VAL A 95 -4.27 -4.41 -6.99
N GLU A 96 -5.36 -4.88 -6.38
CA GLU A 96 -6.69 -4.86 -7.01
C GLU A 96 -7.65 -4.08 -6.11
N ASP A 97 -8.42 -3.17 -6.71
CA ASP A 97 -9.62 -2.61 -6.07
C ASP A 97 -10.80 -3.53 -6.41
N PRO A 98 -11.36 -4.30 -5.44
CA PRO A 98 -12.45 -5.24 -5.68
C PRO A 98 -13.79 -4.52 -5.87
N GLY A 99 -13.83 -3.63 -6.86
CA GLY A 99 -14.90 -2.69 -7.20
C GLY A 99 -16.28 -3.18 -6.76
N GLY A 100 -16.76 -2.61 -5.65
CA GLY A 100 -18.16 -2.67 -5.23
C GLY A 100 -18.56 -3.68 -4.15
N ILE A 101 -17.77 -4.72 -3.82
CA ILE A 101 -18.19 -5.73 -2.80
C ILE A 101 -17.47 -5.53 -1.46
N ILE A 102 -16.26 -4.98 -1.49
CA ILE A 102 -15.50 -4.64 -0.29
C ILE A 102 -15.27 -3.14 -0.39
N ARG A 103 -16.02 -2.36 0.40
CA ARG A 103 -15.74 -0.92 0.56
C ARG A 103 -14.37 -0.79 1.20
N VAL A 104 -13.34 -0.76 0.37
CA VAL A 104 -12.07 -0.14 0.73
C VAL A 104 -12.40 1.34 0.90
N ALA A 105 -12.64 1.75 2.14
CA ALA A 105 -12.51 3.17 2.45
C ALA A 105 -11.07 3.54 2.09
N ASN A 106 -10.90 4.27 0.99
CA ASN A 106 -9.65 4.86 0.51
C ASN A 106 -8.82 4.07 -0.52
N ALA A 107 -9.44 3.29 -1.42
CA ALA A 107 -8.98 3.25 -2.82
C ALA A 107 -9.67 4.38 -3.62
N ASP A 108 -9.98 5.48 -2.93
CA ASP A 108 -10.42 6.72 -3.54
C ASP A 108 -9.25 7.29 -4.35
N THR A 109 -9.58 8.24 -5.22
CA THR A 109 -8.62 9.04 -6.00
C THR A 109 -7.44 9.54 -5.14
N ALA A 110 -7.60 9.66 -3.81
CA ALA A 110 -6.59 10.12 -2.87
C ALA A 110 -5.45 9.12 -2.58
N SER A 111 -5.67 7.79 -2.70
CA SER A 111 -4.57 6.81 -2.50
C SER A 111 -3.90 6.37 -3.80
N LEU A 112 -4.51 6.67 -4.96
CA LEU A 112 -3.96 6.31 -6.27
C LEU A 112 -2.53 6.83 -6.52
N PRO A 113 -2.17 8.10 -6.16
CA PRO A 113 -0.79 8.57 -6.29
C PRO A 113 0.22 7.74 -5.48
N PHE A 114 -0.20 7.20 -4.33
CA PHE A 114 0.65 6.31 -3.54
C PHE A 114 0.91 5.00 -4.30
N TRP A 115 -0.11 4.37 -4.88
CA TRP A 115 0.04 3.12 -5.61
C TRP A 115 0.88 3.27 -6.88
N ILE A 116 0.65 4.32 -7.67
CA ILE A 116 1.48 4.66 -8.85
C ILE A 116 2.95 4.82 -8.44
N LYS A 117 3.20 5.51 -7.32
CA LYS A 117 4.55 5.66 -6.79
C LYS A 117 5.18 4.32 -6.38
N MET A 118 4.43 3.42 -5.75
CA MET A 118 4.92 2.08 -5.38
C MET A 118 5.24 1.23 -6.62
N TYR A 119 4.47 1.37 -7.70
CA TYR A 119 4.74 0.72 -8.99
C TYR A 119 6.03 1.28 -9.61
N ARG A 120 6.18 2.61 -9.68
CA ARG A 120 7.40 3.29 -10.16
C ARG A 120 8.66 2.88 -9.38
N GLU A 121 8.50 2.60 -8.09
CA GLU A 121 9.59 2.14 -7.21
C GLU A 121 9.85 0.61 -7.29
N GLY A 122 9.10 -0.15 -8.10
CA GLY A 122 9.23 -1.61 -8.23
C GLY A 122 8.76 -2.40 -7.00
N ILE A 123 8.00 -1.76 -6.11
CA ILE A 123 7.51 -2.36 -4.87
C ILE A 123 6.27 -3.20 -5.13
N ILE A 124 5.39 -2.72 -6.02
CA ILE A 124 4.30 -3.49 -6.60
C ILE A 124 4.58 -3.70 -8.09
N ASP A 125 4.03 -4.76 -8.64
CA ASP A 125 4.31 -5.26 -9.99
C ASP A 125 3.14 -4.99 -10.95
N ALA A 126 1.93 -4.77 -10.41
CA ALA A 126 0.77 -4.30 -11.16
C ALA A 126 -0.26 -3.59 -10.26
N LEU A 127 -1.15 -2.81 -10.88
CA LEU A 127 -2.29 -2.15 -10.24
C LEU A 127 -3.50 -2.25 -11.16
N GLU A 128 -4.62 -2.77 -10.67
CA GLU A 128 -5.91 -2.73 -11.35
C GLU A 128 -6.96 -2.05 -10.47
N GLY A 129 -7.49 -0.94 -10.95
CA GLY A 129 -8.59 -0.22 -10.31
C GLY A 129 -9.52 0.40 -11.33
N GLU A 130 -10.59 1.04 -10.85
CA GLU A 130 -11.62 1.65 -11.70
C GLU A 130 -11.06 2.75 -12.62
N HIS A 131 -10.10 3.52 -12.12
CA HIS A 131 -9.57 4.70 -12.81
C HIS A 131 -8.14 4.54 -13.35
N CYS A 132 -7.43 3.46 -13.00
CA CYS A 132 -6.04 3.26 -13.41
C CYS A 132 -5.74 1.77 -13.55
N ARG A 133 -5.02 1.41 -14.61
CA ARG A 133 -4.49 0.06 -14.82
C ARG A 133 -3.03 0.15 -15.20
N LEU A 134 -2.18 -0.48 -14.39
CA LEU A 134 -0.75 -0.63 -14.61
C LEU A 134 -0.41 -2.11 -14.71
N TRP A 135 0.18 -2.52 -15.81
CA TRP A 135 0.57 -3.90 -16.09
C TRP A 135 2.05 -4.14 -15.81
N PRO A 136 2.49 -5.38 -15.60
CA PRO A 136 3.92 -5.68 -15.60
C PRO A 136 4.58 -5.22 -16.90
N HIS A 137 5.79 -4.68 -16.81
CA HIS A 137 6.64 -4.30 -17.95
C HIS A 137 6.12 -3.19 -18.87
N MET A 138 5.26 -2.28 -18.38
CA MET A 138 4.91 -1.08 -19.15
C MET A 138 6.15 -0.24 -19.48
N THR A 139 6.16 0.35 -20.67
CA THR A 139 7.21 1.32 -21.04
C THR A 139 7.05 2.61 -20.23
N PRO A 140 8.10 3.43 -20.11
CA PRO A 140 7.98 4.75 -19.48
C PRO A 140 6.88 5.62 -20.10
N GLU A 141 6.69 5.53 -21.42
CA GLU A 141 5.66 6.28 -22.14
C GLU A 141 4.24 5.81 -21.79
N GLU A 142 4.02 4.49 -21.77
CA GLU A 142 2.74 3.88 -21.38
C GLU A 142 2.40 4.21 -19.92
N LEU A 143 3.40 4.18 -19.04
CA LEU A 143 3.24 4.53 -17.63
C LEU A 143 2.88 6.00 -17.44
N GLU A 144 3.53 6.90 -18.18
CA GLU A 144 3.23 8.33 -18.12
C GLU A 144 1.83 8.60 -18.64
N GLU A 145 1.40 7.96 -19.72
CA GLU A 145 0.03 8.09 -20.24
C GLU A 145 -1.01 7.58 -19.22
N ALA A 146 -0.78 6.44 -18.59
CA ALA A 146 -1.68 5.87 -17.59
C ALA A 146 -1.71 6.67 -16.26
N ALA A 147 -0.62 7.34 -15.91
CA ALA A 147 -0.51 8.12 -14.67
C ALA A 147 -0.87 9.60 -14.84
N ARG A 148 -0.81 10.15 -16.07
CA ARG A 148 -1.03 11.58 -16.38
C ARG A 148 -2.27 12.18 -15.72
N PRO A 149 -3.46 11.53 -15.72
CA PRO A 149 -4.66 12.12 -15.11
C PRO A 149 -4.58 12.33 -13.60
N PHE A 150 -3.54 11.81 -12.94
CA PHE A 150 -3.43 11.75 -11.48
C PHE A 150 -2.15 12.40 -10.95
N LEU A 151 -1.34 12.98 -11.82
CA LEU A 151 -0.08 13.65 -11.47
C LEU A 151 -0.19 15.18 -11.47
N ASP A 152 -1.24 15.76 -12.05
CA ASP A 152 -1.36 17.20 -12.29
C ASP A 152 -1.91 18.03 -11.10
N ASP A 153 -2.32 17.42 -9.98
CA ASP A 153 -2.94 18.13 -8.84
C ASP A 153 -2.00 18.40 -7.64
N HIS A 154 -0.68 18.23 -7.78
CA HIS A 154 0.26 18.46 -6.66
C HIS A 154 1.54 19.26 -7.01
N GLU A 155 1.50 20.13 -8.01
CA GLU A 155 2.43 21.27 -8.10
C GLU A 155 1.72 22.54 -7.59
N ASP A 156 1.58 22.68 -6.26
CA ASP A 156 1.41 23.98 -5.57
C ASP A 156 1.27 23.78 -4.04
N ALA A 157 2.29 23.23 -3.39
CA ALA A 157 2.44 23.35 -1.93
C ALA A 157 3.90 23.51 -1.46
N ASP A 158 4.83 23.74 -2.37
CA ASP A 158 6.20 24.17 -2.05
C ASP A 158 6.50 25.48 -2.79
N GLY A 159 5.72 26.52 -2.45
CA GLY A 159 6.14 27.89 -2.72
C GLY A 159 7.26 28.28 -1.74
N PRO A 160 8.37 28.90 -2.19
CA PRO A 160 9.44 29.31 -1.31
C PRO A 160 8.89 30.34 -0.31
N SER A 161 9.11 30.09 0.98
CA SER A 161 8.96 31.09 2.04
C SER A 161 9.84 32.29 1.70
N THR A 162 9.24 33.33 1.10
CA THR A 162 9.85 34.65 1.04
C THR A 162 9.56 35.34 2.37
N ASP A 163 10.42 35.10 3.34
CA ASP A 163 10.61 35.99 4.48
C ASP A 163 11.67 37.02 4.05
N PRO A 164 11.31 38.28 3.72
CA PRO A 164 12.30 39.32 3.55
C PRO A 164 12.71 39.88 4.93
N GLU A 165 14.02 40.00 5.08
CA GLU A 165 14.72 40.45 6.27
C GLU A 165 14.26 41.81 6.84
N ARG A 166 14.43 41.92 8.16
CA ARG A 166 15.01 43.04 8.93
C ARG A 166 14.79 44.47 8.41
N HIS A 167 14.20 45.29 9.28
CA HIS A 167 14.68 46.66 9.47
C HIS A 167 15.10 46.90 10.92
N GLU A 168 16.40 47.09 11.11
CA GLU A 168 16.99 47.71 12.30
C GLU A 168 16.48 49.15 12.44
N GLY A 169 16.05 49.50 13.66
CA GLY A 169 15.87 50.88 14.11
C GLY A 169 16.61 51.09 15.43
N LYS A 170 17.91 51.42 15.35
CA LYS A 170 18.67 51.99 16.49
C LYS A 170 18.33 53.48 16.66
N ARG A 171 18.47 53.93 17.92
CA ARG A 171 18.68 55.30 18.49
C ARG A 171 17.52 55.67 19.42
N LYS A 172 17.72 56.18 20.64
CA LYS A 172 18.88 56.69 21.37
C LYS A 172 18.43 56.83 22.84
N GLY A 173 19.33 56.60 23.80
CA GLY A 173 19.18 57.13 25.15
C GLY A 173 19.56 58.62 25.23
N GLN A 174 19.45 59.17 26.45
CA GLN A 174 19.69 60.54 26.95
C GLN A 174 18.43 61.42 26.96
N ASN A 175 18.06 62.18 27.98
CA ASN A 175 18.52 62.52 29.35
C ASN A 175 17.21 63.01 30.05
N ALA A 176 17.05 63.28 31.35
CA ALA A 176 17.90 63.74 32.44
C ALA A 176 17.19 63.40 33.76
#